data_AF-A0A2S9Q089-F1
#
_entry.id   AF-A0A2S9Q089-F1
#
_cell.length_a   1.000
_cell.length_b   1.000
_cell.length_c   1.000
_cell.angle_alpha   90.00
_cell.angle_beta   90.00
_cell.angle_gamma   90.00
#
_symmetry.space_group_name_H-M   'P 1'
#
loop_
_entity.id
_entity.type
_entity.pdbx_description
1 polymer ?
#
loop_
_entity_poly.entity_id
_entity_poly.type
_entity_poly.pdbx_seq_one_letter_code
_entity_poly.pdbx_strand_id
1 'polypeptide(L)'
;MGEHIPGADLERMAPGQPVVTIAVMTSMTETFHEALQKALAGRDTVSIRGTLIEMLHRDPSKTEVSAAHKAARRIAEDGDAVLISLLPDQAGADAYVPTGRGARSRASNYLTVDEKIIKDLPCRVELATEKWDAIIDEGMRLTQQKIESDPVLSAFLPGWQAEPCAEKRARLAAS
;
A
#
# COMPACT_ATOMS: atom_id res chain seq x y z
N MET A 1 -4.90 32.09 -78.89
CA MET A 1 -5.41 33.25 -78.14
C MET A 1 -6.11 32.65 -76.94
N GLY A 2 -5.42 32.48 -75.81
CA GLY A 2 -5.31 33.51 -74.76
C GLY A 2 -6.67 33.59 -74.06
N GLU A 3 -6.87 33.03 -72.87
CA GLU A 3 -6.55 33.61 -71.55
C GLU A 3 -6.36 32.46 -70.53
N HIS A 4 -5.20 32.26 -69.89
CA HIS A 4 -4.65 32.94 -68.72
C HIS A 4 -5.52 32.83 -67.44
N ILE A 5 -5.17 31.87 -66.58
CA ILE A 5 -5.52 31.83 -65.15
C ILE A 5 -4.38 32.52 -64.38
N PRO A 6 -4.69 33.50 -63.51
CA PRO A 6 -4.06 33.49 -62.19
C PRO A 6 -4.92 34.07 -61.03
N GLY A 7 -4.88 33.37 -59.89
CA GLY A 7 -4.57 33.94 -58.57
C GLY A 7 -5.66 34.69 -57.77
N ALA A 8 -6.10 34.07 -56.67
CA ALA A 8 -6.26 34.63 -55.31
C ALA A 8 -6.98 33.56 -54.46
N ASP A 9 -6.31 32.78 -53.60
CA ASP A 9 -5.82 33.18 -52.27
C ASP A 9 -6.97 33.54 -51.32
N LEU A 10 -7.44 32.56 -50.54
CA LEU A 10 -7.38 32.64 -49.07
C LEU A 10 -7.99 31.36 -48.47
N GLU A 11 -7.13 30.60 -47.82
CA GLU A 11 -7.48 29.60 -46.84
C GLU A 11 -8.49 30.15 -45.83
N ARG A 12 -9.62 29.46 -45.68
CA ARG A 12 -10.42 29.49 -44.45
C ARG A 12 -10.55 28.08 -43.92
N MET A 13 -9.39 27.51 -43.58
CA MET A 13 -9.31 26.46 -42.56
C MET A 13 -9.77 27.10 -41.25
N ALA A 14 -10.93 26.64 -40.77
CA ALA A 14 -11.39 26.91 -39.41
C ALA A 14 -10.27 26.51 -38.43
N PRO A 15 -9.91 27.37 -37.46
CA PRO A 15 -8.91 27.00 -36.47
C PRO A 15 -9.45 25.82 -35.66
N GLY A 16 -8.70 24.72 -35.72
CA GLY A 16 -8.92 23.55 -34.90
C GLY A 16 -9.05 23.97 -33.45
N GLN A 17 -10.13 23.51 -32.82
CA GLN A 17 -10.30 23.64 -31.38
C GLN A 17 -9.04 23.10 -30.70
N PRO A 18 -8.44 23.83 -29.74
CA PRO A 18 -7.40 23.24 -28.92
C PRO A 18 -8.03 22.06 -28.18
N VAL A 19 -7.56 20.86 -28.51
CA VAL A 19 -7.78 19.68 -27.67
C VAL A 19 -7.20 20.07 -26.32
N VAL A 20 -8.07 20.34 -25.35
CA VAL A 20 -7.66 20.59 -23.98
C VAL A 20 -7.11 19.25 -23.48
N THR A 21 -5.82 19.02 -23.71
CA THR A 21 -5.06 18.03 -22.96
C THR A 21 -5.04 18.57 -21.54
N ILE A 22 -6.04 18.19 -20.75
CA ILE A 22 -6.01 18.33 -19.30
C ILE A 22 -4.90 17.39 -18.85
N ALA A 23 -3.66 17.87 -18.86
CA ALA A 23 -2.61 17.29 -18.05
C ALA A 23 -3.04 17.53 -16.61
N VAL A 24 -3.78 16.58 -16.04
CA VAL A 24 -4.01 16.53 -14.59
C VAL A 24 -2.60 16.48 -13.99
N MET A 25 -2.17 17.56 -13.35
CA MET A 25 -0.97 17.54 -12.51
C MET A 25 -1.30 16.66 -11.31
N THR A 26 -1.24 15.34 -11.49
CA THR A 26 -1.40 14.39 -10.39
C THR A 26 -0.29 14.66 -9.39
N SER A 27 -0.68 14.87 -8.14
CA SER A 27 0.28 15.01 -7.06
C SER A 27 1.10 13.72 -6.94
N MET A 28 2.32 13.83 -6.44
CA MET A 28 3.19 12.66 -6.22
C MET A 28 2.49 11.58 -5.38
N THR A 29 1.68 11.98 -4.39
CA THR A 29 0.88 11.06 -3.58
C THR A 29 -0.17 10.31 -4.42
N GLU A 30 -0.84 10.98 -5.35
CA GLU A 30 -1.83 10.33 -6.24
C GLU A 30 -1.17 9.35 -7.20
N THR A 31 -0.02 9.71 -7.79
CA THR A 31 0.75 8.78 -8.62
C THR A 31 1.18 7.54 -7.84
N PHE A 32 1.64 7.69 -6.59
CA PHE A 32 1.96 6.53 -5.75
C PHE A 32 0.71 5.74 -5.35
N HIS A 33 -0.41 6.41 -5.12
CA HIS A 33 -1.68 5.75 -4.81
C HIS A 33 -2.13 4.83 -5.95
N GLU A 34 -2.15 5.34 -7.18
CA GLU A 34 -2.49 4.56 -8.38
C GLU A 34 -1.52 3.39 -8.59
N ALA A 35 -0.22 3.62 -8.39
CA ALA A 35 0.78 2.55 -8.51
C ALA A 35 0.57 1.43 -7.49
N LEU A 36 0.27 1.77 -6.23
CA LEU A 36 0.01 0.80 -5.16
C LEU A 36 -1.29 0.03 -5.42
N GLN A 37 -2.37 0.71 -5.81
CA GLN A 37 -3.63 0.04 -6.16
C GLN A 37 -3.46 -0.91 -7.37
N LYS A 38 -2.73 -0.48 -8.39
CA LYS A 38 -2.42 -1.34 -9.54
C LYS A 38 -1.61 -2.57 -9.14
N ALA A 39 -0.65 -2.42 -8.22
CA ALA A 39 0.11 -3.54 -7.71
C ALA A 39 -0.77 -4.51 -6.90
N LEU A 40 -1.68 -3.99 -6.06
CA LEU A 40 -2.64 -4.79 -5.28
C LEU A 40 -3.63 -5.55 -6.16
N ALA A 41 -3.97 -5.00 -7.34
CA ALA A 41 -4.82 -5.71 -8.30
C ALA A 41 -4.16 -6.96 -8.90
N GLY A 42 -2.82 -7.09 -8.78
CA GLY A 42 -2.07 -8.25 -9.30
C GLY A 42 -1.40 -9.11 -8.24
N ARG A 43 -1.31 -8.66 -6.99
CA ARG A 43 -0.63 -9.34 -5.88
C ARG A 43 -1.37 -9.11 -4.57
N ASP A 44 -1.50 -10.15 -3.77
CA ASP A 44 -2.20 -10.05 -2.48
C ASP A 44 -1.39 -9.29 -1.42
N THR A 45 -0.06 -9.23 -1.57
CA THR A 45 0.83 -8.49 -0.68
C THR A 45 1.82 -7.67 -1.49
N VAL A 46 1.91 -6.37 -1.18
CA VAL A 46 2.67 -5.39 -1.96
C VAL A 46 3.59 -4.61 -1.04
N SER A 47 4.89 -4.67 -1.31
CA SER A 47 5.85 -3.79 -0.65
C SER A 47 5.69 -2.36 -1.14
N ILE A 48 5.49 -1.41 -0.22
CA ILE A 48 5.41 0.01 -0.58
C ILE A 48 6.73 0.45 -1.24
N ARG A 49 7.87 0.12 -0.60
CA ARG A 49 9.18 0.50 -1.13
C ARG A 49 9.54 -0.26 -2.40
N GLY A 50 9.22 -1.56 -2.49
CA GLY A 50 9.43 -2.35 -3.69
C GLY A 50 8.69 -1.75 -4.89
N THR A 51 7.42 -1.39 -4.71
CA THR A 51 6.60 -0.71 -5.74
C THR A 51 7.23 0.60 -6.20
N LEU A 52 7.76 1.40 -5.27
CA LEU A 52 8.44 2.66 -5.61
C LEU A 52 9.70 2.42 -6.44
N ILE A 53 10.49 1.40 -6.12
CA ILE A 53 11.71 1.06 -6.88
C ILE A 53 11.34 0.58 -8.28
N GLU A 54 10.33 -0.28 -8.41
CA GLU A 54 9.82 -0.75 -9.70
C GLU A 54 9.35 0.43 -10.57
N MET A 55 8.60 1.36 -9.98
CA MET A 55 8.03 2.51 -10.70
C MET A 55 9.07 3.59 -11.04
N LEU A 56 9.98 3.90 -10.13
CA LEU A 56 10.99 4.97 -10.31
C LEU A 56 12.25 4.49 -11.04
N HIS A 57 12.43 3.17 -11.16
CA HIS A 57 13.65 2.53 -11.66
C HIS A 57 14.94 2.96 -10.91
N ARG A 58 14.79 3.36 -9.64
CA ARG A 58 15.87 3.75 -8.73
C ARG A 58 15.43 3.65 -7.27
N ASP A 59 16.39 3.81 -6.36
CA ASP A 59 16.07 3.98 -4.95
C ASP A 59 15.23 5.25 -4.70
N PRO A 60 14.12 5.16 -3.95
CA PRO A 60 13.32 6.31 -3.58
C PRO A 60 14.00 7.14 -2.47
N SER A 61 13.83 8.45 -2.56
CA SER A 61 14.20 9.40 -1.52
C SER A 61 13.27 9.28 -0.31
N LYS A 62 13.67 9.89 0.82
CA LYS A 62 12.84 9.92 2.04
C LYS A 62 11.48 10.59 1.81
N THR A 63 11.45 11.65 1.01
CA THR A 63 10.21 12.38 0.69
C THR A 63 9.26 11.52 -0.13
N GLU A 64 9.79 10.77 -1.09
CA GLU A 64 9.00 9.84 -1.91
C GLU A 64 8.44 8.69 -1.07
N VAL A 65 9.26 8.10 -0.21
CA VAL A 65 8.77 7.07 0.73
C VAL A 65 7.68 7.64 1.66
N SER A 66 7.84 8.87 2.13
CA SER A 66 6.83 9.53 2.98
C SER A 66 5.51 9.76 2.22
N ALA A 67 5.57 10.25 0.98
CA ALA A 67 4.38 10.43 0.14
C ALA A 67 3.70 9.09 -0.19
N ALA A 68 4.47 8.05 -0.49
CA ALA A 68 3.94 6.71 -0.71
C ALA A 68 3.31 6.11 0.55
N HIS A 69 3.86 6.38 1.72
CA HIS A 69 3.25 5.94 2.97
C HIS A 69 1.92 6.66 3.25
N LYS A 70 1.80 7.95 2.89
CA LYS A 70 0.51 8.66 2.94
C LYS A 70 -0.51 8.05 1.96
N ALA A 71 -0.08 7.71 0.76
CA ALA A 71 -0.92 7.02 -0.21
C ALA A 71 -1.38 5.65 0.30
N ALA A 72 -0.48 4.85 0.85
CA ALA A 72 -0.79 3.55 1.43
C ALA A 72 -1.74 3.65 2.63
N ARG A 73 -1.54 4.65 3.49
CA ARG A 73 -2.46 4.94 4.60
C ARG A 73 -3.86 5.21 4.08
N ARG A 74 -4.01 6.03 3.04
CA ARG A 74 -5.32 6.31 2.43
C ARG A 74 -6.00 5.04 1.92
N ILE A 75 -5.28 4.18 1.20
CA ILE A 75 -5.80 2.88 0.73
C ILE A 75 -6.28 2.03 1.92
N ALA A 76 -5.52 2.01 3.01
CA ALA A 76 -5.92 1.28 4.21
C ALA A 76 -7.14 1.91 4.91
N GLU A 77 -7.23 3.25 4.97
CA GLU A 77 -8.37 4.00 5.52
C GLU A 77 -9.65 3.83 4.69
N ASP A 78 -9.52 3.66 3.37
CA ASP A 78 -10.62 3.34 2.47
C ASP A 78 -11.08 1.87 2.62
N GLY A 79 -10.31 1.04 3.34
CA GLY A 79 -10.63 -0.37 3.60
C GLY A 79 -10.28 -1.32 2.45
N ASP A 80 -9.50 -0.84 1.49
CA ASP A 80 -9.08 -1.60 0.31
C ASP A 80 -7.99 -2.63 0.66
N ALA A 81 -7.16 -2.35 1.66
CA ALA A 81 -6.12 -3.26 2.14
C ALA A 81 -5.78 -3.01 3.63
N VAL A 82 -4.95 -3.87 4.21
CA VAL A 82 -4.35 -3.69 5.53
C VAL A 82 -2.92 -3.16 5.38
N LEU A 83 -2.59 -2.10 6.10
CA LEU A 83 -1.20 -1.64 6.25
C LEU A 83 -0.52 -2.44 7.36
N ILE A 84 0.56 -3.14 7.02
CA ILE A 84 1.24 -4.09 7.90
C ILE A 84 2.77 -3.96 7.80
N SER A 85 3.47 -4.17 8.92
CA SER A 85 4.93 -4.16 8.98
C SER A 85 5.49 -5.58 9.01
N LEU A 86 6.14 -6.03 7.94
CA LEU A 86 6.62 -7.41 7.79
C LEU A 86 8.14 -7.47 7.70
N LEU A 87 8.71 -8.49 8.34
CA LEU A 87 10.08 -8.91 8.08
C LEU A 87 10.18 -9.62 6.71
N PRO A 88 11.37 -9.66 6.08
CA PRO A 88 11.53 -10.32 4.79
C PRO A 88 11.12 -11.80 4.77
N ASP A 89 11.33 -12.55 5.85
CA ASP A 89 10.89 -13.94 5.97
C ASP A 89 9.37 -14.10 6.14
N GLN A 90 8.69 -13.03 6.58
CA GLN A 90 7.23 -12.99 6.78
C GLN A 90 6.48 -12.56 5.51
N ALA A 91 7.10 -11.74 4.66
CA ALA A 91 6.50 -11.24 3.43
C ALA A 91 6.53 -12.27 2.26
N GLY A 92 7.18 -13.43 2.46
CA GLY A 92 7.15 -14.53 1.50
C GLY A 92 7.79 -14.18 0.15
N ALA A 93 7.14 -14.58 -0.95
CA ALA A 93 7.65 -14.36 -2.30
C ALA A 93 7.72 -12.87 -2.70
N ASP A 94 6.88 -12.03 -2.09
CA ASP A 94 6.81 -10.59 -2.36
C ASP A 94 7.72 -9.77 -1.42
N ALA A 95 8.60 -10.45 -0.68
CA ALA A 95 9.51 -9.81 0.25
C ALA A 95 10.44 -8.82 -0.46
N TYR A 96 10.33 -7.56 -0.05
CA TYR A 96 11.36 -6.58 -0.35
C TYR A 96 12.59 -6.85 0.52
N VAL A 97 13.70 -7.21 -0.12
CA VAL A 97 14.98 -7.42 0.54
C VAL A 97 15.90 -6.24 0.20
N PRO A 98 16.15 -5.30 1.14
CA PRO A 98 17.09 -4.22 0.88
C PRO A 98 18.51 -4.76 0.61
N THR A 99 19.28 -4.06 -0.22
CA THR A 99 20.63 -4.50 -0.67
C THR A 99 21.75 -4.24 0.35
N GLY A 100 21.44 -3.62 1.49
CA GLY A 100 22.42 -3.24 2.52
C GLY A 100 22.74 -4.34 3.55
N ARG A 101 23.90 -4.25 4.20
CA ARG A 101 24.28 -5.13 5.33
C ARG A 101 23.25 -4.98 6.47
N GLY A 102 22.65 -6.09 6.92
CA GLY A 102 21.63 -6.10 7.98
C GLY A 102 20.19 -5.86 7.51
N ALA A 103 19.98 -5.68 6.20
CA ALA A 103 18.67 -5.45 5.60
C ALA A 103 17.65 -6.56 5.83
N ARG A 104 18.12 -7.81 6.01
CA ARG A 104 17.25 -8.97 6.22
C ARG A 104 16.52 -8.98 7.56
N SER A 105 16.93 -8.15 8.52
CA SER A 105 16.33 -8.11 9.86
C SER A 105 15.43 -6.90 10.08
N ARG A 106 15.21 -6.07 9.05
CA ARG A 106 14.43 -4.84 9.17
C ARG A 106 13.03 -5.03 8.60
N ALA A 107 12.02 -4.77 9.42
CA ALA A 107 10.64 -4.74 8.96
C ALA A 107 10.44 -3.60 7.94
N SER A 108 9.67 -3.90 6.90
CA SER A 108 9.24 -2.94 5.89
C SER A 108 7.72 -2.88 5.86
N ASN A 109 7.17 -1.79 5.32
CA ASN A 109 5.72 -1.59 5.29
C ASN A 109 5.15 -2.12 3.97
N TYR A 110 4.06 -2.85 4.11
CA TYR A 110 3.33 -3.52 3.03
C TYR A 110 1.86 -3.13 3.10
N LEU A 111 1.20 -3.17 1.95
CA LEU A 111 -0.25 -3.32 1.89
C LEU A 111 -0.55 -4.79 1.61
N THR A 112 -1.52 -5.35 2.31
CA THR A 112 -1.93 -6.74 2.09
C THR A 112 -3.44 -6.90 2.15
N VAL A 113 -3.94 -7.76 1.27
CA VAL A 113 -5.29 -8.34 1.34
C VAL A 113 -5.23 -9.84 1.66
N ASP A 114 -4.03 -10.40 1.86
CA ASP A 114 -3.83 -11.79 2.24
C ASP A 114 -4.27 -12.00 3.69
N GLU A 115 -5.48 -12.54 3.85
CA GLU A 115 -6.04 -12.86 5.15
C GLU A 115 -5.16 -13.80 5.98
N LYS A 116 -4.38 -14.67 5.33
CA LYS A 116 -3.51 -15.59 6.05
C LYS A 116 -2.39 -14.84 6.73
N ILE A 117 -1.74 -13.91 6.03
CA ILE A 117 -0.72 -13.04 6.63
C ILE A 117 -1.32 -12.21 7.77
N ILE A 118 -2.52 -11.66 7.58
CA ILE A 118 -3.21 -10.86 8.61
C ILE A 118 -3.50 -11.72 9.86
N LYS A 119 -4.00 -12.95 9.69
CA LYS A 119 -4.31 -13.87 10.79
C LYS A 119 -3.08 -14.42 11.49
N ASP A 120 -2.00 -14.69 10.74
CA ASP A 120 -0.77 -15.24 11.29
C ASP A 120 0.05 -14.17 12.04
N LEU A 121 -0.09 -12.89 11.66
CA LEU A 121 0.69 -11.77 12.21
C LEU A 121 -0.18 -10.57 12.61
N PRO A 122 -1.23 -10.76 13.43
CA PRO A 122 -2.20 -9.70 13.74
C PRO A 122 -1.56 -8.56 14.56
N CYS A 123 -0.50 -8.85 15.31
CA CYS A 123 0.25 -7.85 16.09
C CYS A 123 1.15 -6.93 15.24
N ARG A 124 1.34 -7.23 13.94
CA ARG A 124 2.12 -6.43 13.00
C ARG A 124 1.27 -5.43 12.21
N VAL A 125 -0.05 -5.53 12.32
CA VAL A 125 -0.99 -4.62 11.65
C VAL A 125 -0.82 -3.20 12.21
N GLU A 126 -0.50 -2.26 11.33
CA GLU A 126 -0.35 -0.84 11.67
C GLU A 126 -1.67 -0.09 11.51
N LEU A 127 -2.42 -0.38 10.45
CA LEU A 127 -3.71 0.25 10.17
C LEU A 127 -4.61 -0.68 9.36
N ALA A 128 -5.85 -0.80 9.81
CA ALA A 128 -6.92 -1.49 9.13
C ALA A 128 -8.25 -0.83 9.51
N THR A 129 -9.23 -0.87 8.61
CA THR A 129 -10.60 -0.48 8.93
C THR A 129 -11.37 -1.62 9.59
N GLU A 130 -12.55 -1.28 10.12
CA GLU A 130 -13.48 -2.22 10.77
C GLU A 130 -13.85 -3.42 9.88
N LYS A 131 -13.75 -3.27 8.55
CA LYS A 131 -13.94 -4.36 7.58
C LYS A 131 -13.03 -5.55 7.85
N TRP A 132 -11.83 -5.31 8.37
CA TRP A 132 -10.81 -6.32 8.61
C TRP A 132 -10.80 -6.83 10.06
N ASP A 133 -11.58 -6.22 10.96
CA ASP A 133 -11.54 -6.53 12.40
C ASP A 133 -11.82 -8.00 12.67
N ALA A 134 -12.82 -8.59 12.01
CA ALA A 134 -13.15 -10.01 12.20
C ALA A 134 -11.96 -10.95 11.88
N ILE A 135 -11.17 -10.62 10.86
CA ILE A 135 -10.00 -11.40 10.46
C ILE A 135 -8.85 -11.19 11.46
N ILE A 136 -8.65 -9.95 11.90
CA ILE A 136 -7.60 -9.60 12.87
C ILE A 136 -7.90 -10.23 14.23
N ASP A 137 -9.14 -10.12 14.71
CA ASP A 137 -9.61 -10.67 15.98
C ASP A 137 -9.49 -12.20 15.99
N GLU A 138 -9.82 -12.85 14.88
CA GLU A 138 -9.61 -14.29 14.73
C GLU A 138 -8.12 -14.65 14.81
N GLY A 139 -7.24 -13.89 14.16
CA GLY A 139 -5.79 -14.05 14.29
C GLY A 139 -5.30 -13.88 15.73
N MET A 140 -5.81 -12.88 16.44
CA MET A 140 -5.48 -12.66 17.86
C MET A 140 -5.94 -13.84 18.72
N ARG A 141 -7.15 -14.35 18.50
CA ARG A 141 -7.70 -15.52 19.19
C ARG A 141 -6.86 -16.78 18.94
N LEU A 142 -6.46 -17.03 17.69
CA LEU A 142 -5.59 -18.15 17.34
C LEU A 142 -4.20 -18.03 18.00
N THR A 143 -3.66 -16.81 18.06
CA THR A 143 -2.39 -16.51 18.75
C THR A 143 -2.52 -16.81 20.25
N GLN A 144 -3.63 -16.41 20.87
CA GLN A 144 -3.91 -16.71 22.28
C GLN A 144 -3.91 -18.22 22.54
N GLN A 145 -4.69 -18.97 21.74
CA GLN A 145 -4.78 -20.42 21.88
C GLN A 145 -3.42 -21.10 21.73
N LYS A 146 -2.59 -20.61 20.80
CA LYS A 146 -1.24 -21.12 20.61
C LYS A 146 -0.38 -20.89 21.86
N ILE A 147 -0.40 -19.68 22.41
CA ILE A 147 0.35 -19.34 23.64
C ILE A 147 -0.13 -20.19 24.82
N GLU A 148 -1.44 -20.40 24.96
CA GLU A 148 -2.01 -21.23 26.04
C GLU A 148 -1.65 -22.72 25.91
N SER A 149 -1.54 -23.21 24.67
CA SER A 149 -1.22 -24.61 24.38
C SER A 149 0.28 -24.93 24.38
N ASP A 150 1.15 -23.92 24.25
CA ASP A 150 2.60 -24.07 24.15
C ASP A 150 3.28 -23.50 25.41
N PRO A 151 3.78 -24.37 26.32
CA PRO A 151 4.42 -23.94 27.56
C PRO A 151 5.65 -23.04 27.35
N VAL A 152 6.36 -23.21 26.23
CA VAL A 152 7.52 -22.39 25.90
C VAL A 152 7.05 -20.99 25.53
N LEU A 153 6.07 -20.87 24.63
CA LEU A 153 5.52 -19.56 24.25
C LEU A 153 4.84 -18.86 25.43
N SER A 154 4.10 -19.59 26.27
CA SER A 154 3.51 -19.07 27.50
C SER A 154 4.56 -18.46 28.44
N ALA A 155 5.71 -19.13 28.61
CA ALA A 155 6.80 -18.62 29.43
C ALA A 155 7.48 -17.38 28.81
N PHE A 156 7.58 -17.30 27.48
CA PHE A 156 8.18 -16.15 26.78
C PHE A 156 7.26 -14.93 26.67
N LEU A 157 5.93 -15.12 26.71
CA LEU A 157 4.92 -14.07 26.58
C LEU A 157 3.95 -14.07 27.78
N PRO A 158 4.45 -13.89 29.01
CA PRO A 158 3.60 -13.96 30.19
C PRO A 158 2.58 -12.82 30.20
N GLY A 159 1.31 -13.17 30.36
CA GLY A 159 0.21 -12.20 30.43
C GLY A 159 -0.19 -11.58 29.09
N TRP A 160 0.30 -12.10 27.96
CA TRP A 160 -0.27 -11.74 26.66
C TRP A 160 -1.73 -12.16 26.59
N GLN A 161 -2.58 -11.26 26.09
CA GLN A 161 -4.01 -11.46 25.93
C GLN A 161 -4.44 -10.90 24.58
N ALA A 162 -5.29 -11.63 23.87
CA ALA A 162 -5.96 -11.11 22.70
C ALA A 162 -6.83 -9.91 23.10
N GLU A 163 -6.63 -8.77 22.43
CA GLU A 163 -7.45 -7.58 22.59
C GLU A 163 -8.25 -7.37 21.29
N PRO A 164 -9.59 -7.53 21.32
CA PRO A 164 -10.44 -7.26 20.17
C PRO A 164 -10.26 -5.84 19.63
N CYS A 165 -10.30 -5.70 18.30
CA CYS A 165 -10.10 -4.42 17.62
C CYS A 165 -11.07 -3.33 18.07
N ALA A 166 -12.35 -3.70 18.30
CA ALA A 166 -13.36 -2.77 18.80
C ALA A 166 -13.01 -2.21 20.19
N GLU A 167 -12.52 -3.05 21.11
CA GLU A 167 -12.13 -2.65 22.47
C GLU A 167 -10.88 -1.77 22.45
N LYS A 168 -9.89 -2.15 21.64
CA LYS A 168 -8.68 -1.34 21.43
C LYS A 168 -9.02 0.05 20.93
N ARG A 169 -9.94 0.16 19.95
CA ARG A 169 -10.40 1.44 19.40
C ARG A 169 -11.17 2.26 20.43
N ALA A 170 -12.06 1.64 21.20
CA ALA A 170 -12.79 2.31 22.28
C ALA A 170 -11.83 2.90 23.34
N ARG A 171 -10.78 2.16 23.74
CA ARG A 171 -9.77 2.66 24.68
C ARG A 171 -9.00 3.85 24.11
N LEU A 172 -8.59 3.79 22.85
CA LEU A 172 -7.85 4.88 22.18
C LEU A 172 -8.72 6.13 22.00
N ALA A 173 -10.02 5.99 21.77
CA ALA A 173 -10.96 7.11 21.69
C ALA A 173 -11.25 7.77 23.05
N ALA A 174 -11.05 7.04 24.15
CA ALA A 174 -11.25 7.52 25.51
C ALA A 174 -9.99 8.17 26.13
N SER A 175 -8.85 8.15 25.42
CA SER A 175 -7.54 8.67 25.86
C SER A 175 -7.24 10.02 25.23
#